data_AF-A0A959CJS1-F1
#
_entry.id   AF-A0A959CJS1-F1
#
_cell.length_a   1.000
_cell.length_b   1.000
_cell.length_c   1.000
_cell.angle_alpha   90.00
_cell.angle_beta   90.00
_cell.angle_gamma   90.00
#
_symmetry.space_group_name_H-M   'P 1'
#
loop_
_entity.id
_entity.type
_entity.pdbx_description
1 polymer ?
#
loop_
_entity_poly.entity_id
_entity_poly.type
_entity_poly.pdbx_seq_one_letter_code
_entity_poly.pdbx_strand_id
1 'polypeptide(L)' 'HETEADTYSVIYLCGTDYHANGAAGFFRKMEGQSTPPEFLSTHPNPGNRVENIDAKARELNCQGKKSYDAEYQRIKAKL' A
#
# COMPACT_ATOMS: atom_id res chain seq x y z
N HIS A 1 9.21 -8.45 -10.36
CA HIS A 1 7.92 -7.81 -10.70
C HIS A 1 7.32 -7.10 -9.49
N GLU A 2 7.12 -7.76 -8.34
CA GLU A 2 6.52 -7.11 -7.15
C GLU A 2 7.24 -5.84 -6.68
N THR A 3 8.57 -5.85 -6.52
CA THR A 3 9.34 -4.66 -6.09
C THR A 3 9.18 -3.48 -7.06
N GLU A 4 9.08 -3.76 -8.35
CA GLU A 4 8.88 -2.74 -9.37
C GLU A 4 7.47 -2.14 -9.27
N ALA A 5 6.44 -3.00 -9.15
CA ALA A 5 5.06 -2.57 -8.95
C ALA A 5 4.91 -1.72 -7.68
N ASP A 6 5.53 -2.13 -6.57
CA ASP A 6 5.56 -1.37 -5.32
C ASP A 6 6.23 0.00 -5.48
N THR A 7 7.36 0.03 -6.18
CA THR A 7 8.11 1.27 -6.44
C THR A 7 7.27 2.25 -7.25
N TYR A 8 6.64 1.79 -8.33
CA TYR A 8 5.80 2.63 -9.17
C TYR A 8 4.50 3.04 -8.48
N SER A 9 3.92 2.18 -7.63
CA SER A 9 2.79 2.56 -6.76
C SER A 9 3.13 3.80 -5.93
N VAL A 10 4.32 3.86 -5.32
CA VAL A 10 4.76 5.03 -4.56
C VAL A 10 4.91 6.24 -5.49
N ILE A 11 5.58 6.08 -6.63
CA ILE A 11 5.82 7.17 -7.60
C ILE A 11 4.50 7.80 -8.06
N TYR A 12 3.50 7.00 -8.43
CA TYR A 12 2.22 7.49 -8.92
C TYR A 12 1.42 8.25 -7.86
N LEU A 13 1.48 7.79 -6.60
CA LEU A 13 0.74 8.41 -5.51
C LEU A 13 1.47 9.61 -4.90
N CYS A 14 2.79 9.73 -5.05
CA CYS A 14 3.60 10.73 -4.38
C CYS A 14 3.17 12.18 -4.67
N GLY A 15 2.72 12.46 -5.89
CA GLY A 15 2.23 13.78 -6.32
C GLY A 15 0.76 14.05 -5.99
N THR A 16 0.08 13.11 -5.33
CA THR A 16 -1.32 13.24 -4.93
C THR A 16 -1.43 13.59 -3.44
N ASP A 17 -2.65 13.75 -2.95
CA ASP A 17 -2.90 13.96 -1.53
C ASP A 17 -3.03 12.64 -0.74
N TYR A 18 -2.99 11.48 -1.41
CA TYR A 18 -3.02 10.15 -0.78
C TYR A 18 -1.70 9.79 -0.10
N HIS A 19 -1.76 8.90 0.89
CA HIS A 19 -0.57 8.26 1.44
C HIS A 19 0.15 7.42 0.39
N ALA A 20 1.31 7.88 -0.09
CA ALA A 20 2.07 7.19 -1.14
C ALA A 20 2.59 5.81 -0.72
N ASN A 21 2.80 5.58 0.58
CA ASN A 21 3.14 4.28 1.15
C ASN A 21 1.93 3.43 1.57
N GLY A 22 0.72 3.72 1.07
CA GLY A 22 -0.50 3.00 1.46
C GLY A 22 -0.42 1.47 1.27
N ALA A 23 0.31 1.01 0.25
CA ALA A 23 0.56 -0.41 0.01
C ALA A 23 1.32 -1.08 1.18
N ALA A 24 2.24 -0.39 1.86
CA ALA A 24 2.90 -0.91 3.05
C ALA A 24 1.90 -1.20 4.18
N GLY A 25 0.90 -0.32 4.34
CA GLY A 25 -0.19 -0.53 5.31
C GLY A 25 -1.02 -1.78 5.00
N PHE A 26 -1.27 -2.05 3.72
CA PHE A 26 -1.96 -3.27 3.27
C PHE A 26 -1.18 -4.54 3.64
N PHE A 27 0.13 -4.59 3.34
CA PHE A 27 0.98 -5.76 3.68
C PHE A 27 1.09 -5.99 5.20
N ARG A 28 1.32 -4.93 5.99
CA ARG A 28 1.34 -5.04 7.47
C ARG A 28 0.04 -5.63 8.02
N LYS A 29 -1.11 -5.26 7.45
CA LYS A 29 -2.40 -5.80 7.88
C LYS A 29 -2.53 -7.29 7.57
N MET A 30 -2.02 -7.75 6.44
CA MET A 30 -2.08 -9.15 6.04
C MET A 30 -1.15 -10.06 6.85
N GLU A 31 0.03 -9.57 7.25
CA GLU A 31 0.96 -10.32 8.12
C GLU A 31 0.34 -10.69 9.47
N GLY A 32 -0.64 -9.92 9.94
CA GLY A 32 -1.41 -10.22 11.15
C GLY A 32 -2.60 -11.17 10.96
N GLN A 33 -2.85 -11.69 9.76
CA GLN A 33 -3.95 -12.62 9.50
C GLN A 33 -3.48 -14.08 9.53
N SER A 34 -4.27 -14.96 10.17
CA SER A 34 -4.00 -16.41 10.20
C SER A 34 -4.12 -17.06 8.81
N THR A 35 -4.93 -16.46 7.94
CA THR A 35 -5.16 -16.94 6.58
C THR A 35 -4.86 -15.79 5.62
N PRO A 36 -3.75 -15.87 4.87
CA PRO A 36 -3.45 -14.84 3.88
C PRO A 36 -4.52 -14.84 2.77
N PRO A 37 -4.85 -13.67 2.18
CA PRO A 37 -5.77 -13.61 1.05
C PRO A 37 -5.15 -14.25 -0.19
N GLU A 38 -5.99 -14.77 -1.08
CA GLU A 38 -5.58 -15.38 -2.36
C GLU A 38 -4.69 -14.47 -3.22
N PHE A 39 -4.85 -13.15 -3.07
CA PHE A 39 -3.98 -12.15 -3.68
C PHE A 39 -2.48 -12.44 -3.45
N LEU A 40 -2.10 -12.92 -2.25
CA LEU A 40 -0.71 -13.23 -1.93
C LEU A 40 -0.18 -14.51 -2.59
N SER A 41 -1.05 -15.35 -3.18
CA SER A 41 -0.64 -16.53 -3.94
C SER A 41 0.08 -16.14 -5.24
N THR A 42 -0.37 -15.10 -5.93
CA THR A 42 0.25 -14.59 -7.16
C THR A 42 1.15 -13.38 -6.92
N HIS A 43 0.93 -12.65 -5.83
CA HIS A 43 1.73 -11.48 -5.43
C HIS A 43 2.36 -11.71 -4.04
N PRO A 44 3.44 -12.52 -3.96
CA PRO A 44 4.02 -12.90 -2.68
C PRO A 44 4.58 -11.69 -1.91
N ASN A 45 4.57 -11.78 -0.58
CA ASN A 45 5.25 -10.83 0.30
C ASN A 45 6.45 -11.52 0.97
N PRO A 46 7.68 -11.39 0.43
CA PRO A 46 8.88 -11.99 1.00
C PRO A 46 9.40 -11.26 2.27
N GLY A 47 8.64 -10.29 2.80
CA GLY A 47 8.93 -9.59 4.07
C GLY A 47 9.65 -8.24 3.92
N ASN A 48 10.27 -7.96 2.76
CA ASN A 48 10.96 -6.68 2.53
C ASN A 48 10.09 -5.61 1.85
N ARG A 49 8.85 -5.93 1.45
CA ARG A 49 7.98 -5.01 0.71
C ARG A 49 7.65 -3.77 1.52
N VAL A 50 7.28 -3.95 2.78
CA VAL A 50 6.93 -2.86 3.72
C VAL A 50 8.08 -1.86 3.83
N GLU A 51 9.29 -2.35 4.09
CA GLU A 51 10.48 -1.52 4.24
C GLU A 51 10.82 -0.76 2.95
N ASN A 52 10.78 -1.44 1.80
CA ASN A 52 11.07 -0.84 0.49
C ASN A 52 10.08 0.27 0.13
N ILE A 53 8.78 0.04 0.35
CA ILE A 53 7.72 1.01 0.07
C ILE A 53 7.90 2.25 0.97
N ASP A 54 8.11 2.07 2.27
CA ASP A 54 8.33 3.20 3.19
C ASP A 54 9.63 3.96 2.86
N ALA A 55 10.71 3.24 2.51
CA ALA A 55 11.97 3.84 2.10
C ALA A 55 11.79 4.70 0.85
N LYS A 56 11.11 4.18 -0.19
CA LYS A 56 10.86 4.93 -1.42
C LYS A 56 9.98 6.16 -1.17
N ALA A 57 8.95 6.07 -0.33
CA ALA A 57 8.10 7.23 0.00
C ALA A 57 8.88 8.33 0.75
N ARG A 58 9.82 7.94 1.63
CA ARG A 58 10.74 8.87 2.30
C ARG A 58 11.75 9.49 1.33
N GLU A 59 12.34 8.68 0.46
CA GLU A 59 13.30 9.13 -0.57
C GLU A 59 12.70 10.20 -1.49
N LEU A 60 11.45 10.02 -1.92
CA LEU A 60 10.74 10.97 -2.78
C LEU A 60 10.11 12.14 -2.00
N ASN A 61 10.25 12.17 -0.66
CA ASN A 61 9.64 13.17 0.21
C ASN A 61 8.13 13.35 -0.05
N CYS A 62 7.38 12.25 -0.19
CA CYS A 62 5.96 12.30 -0.49
C CYS A 62 5.16 12.93 0.66
N GLN A 63 4.24 13.85 0.33
CA GLN A 63 3.55 14.70 1.32
C GLN A 63 2.08 14.33 1.55
N GLY A 64 1.48 13.49 0.70
CA GLY A 64 0.08 13.11 0.81
C GLY A 64 -0.24 12.37 2.12
N LYS A 65 -1.36 12.75 2.73
CA LYS A 65 -1.81 12.29 4.07
C LYS A 65 -3.30 12.00 4.15
N LYS A 66 -4.00 11.94 3.02
CA LYS A 66 -5.43 11.69 2.96
C LYS A 66 -5.69 10.20 2.85
N SER A 67 -6.59 9.71 3.71
CA SER A 67 -7.10 8.32 3.67
C SER A 67 -8.51 8.23 3.08
N TYR A 68 -9.21 9.36 2.94
CA TYR A 68 -10.58 9.42 2.41
C TYR A 68 -11.57 8.46 3.10
N ASP A 69 -11.42 8.25 4.40
CA ASP A 69 -12.11 7.20 5.16
C ASP A 69 -13.64 7.26 4.99
N ALA A 70 -14.24 8.45 5.05
CA ALA A 70 -15.69 8.61 4.89
C ALA A 70 -16.20 8.14 3.51
N GLU A 71 -15.48 8.49 2.44
CA GLU A 71 -15.81 8.07 1.08
C GLU A 71 -15.56 6.57 0.89
N TYR A 72 -14.46 6.05 1.44
CA TYR A 72 -14.17 4.62 1.45
C TYR A 72 -15.28 3.82 2.14
N GLN A 73 -15.74 4.23 3.33
CA GLN A 73 -16.85 3.56 4.02
C GLN A 73 -18.16 3.64 3.21
N ARG A 74 -18.43 4.77 2.55
CA ARG A 74 -19.61 4.95 1.70
C ARG A 74 -19.61 3.96 0.51
N ILE A 75 -18.46 3.78 -0.14
CA ILE A 75 -18.31 2.84 -1.26
C ILE A 75 -18.41 1.40 -0.75
N LYS A 76 -17.71 1.08 0.34
CA LYS A 76 -17.69 -0.25 0.94
C LYS A 76 -19.08 -0.75 1.34
N ALA A 77 -19.95 0.12 1.82
CA ALA A 77 -21.33 -0.22 2.18
C ALA A 77 -22.22 -0.65 0.98
N LYS A 78 -21.71 -0.53 -0.25
CA LYS A 78 -22.42 -0.93 -1.49
C LYS A 78 -21.87 -2.20 -2.14
N LEU A 79 -20.86 -2.83 -1.55
CA LEU A 79 -20.26 -4.10 -1.99
C LEU A 79 -20.86 -5.27 -1.21
#